data_AF-A0A3N5G3B2-F1
#
_entry.id   AF-A0A3N5G3B2-F1
#
_cell.length_a   1.000
_cell.length_b   1.000
_cell.length_c   1.000
_cell.angle_alpha   90.00
_cell.angle_beta   90.00
_cell.angle_gamma   90.00
#
_symmetry.space_group_name_H-M   'P 1'
#
loop_
_entity.id
_entity.type
_entity.pdbx_description
1 polymer ?
#
loop_
_entity_poly.entity_id
_entity_poly.type
_entity_poly.pdbx_seq_one_letter_code
_entity_poly.pdbx_strand_id
1 'polypeptide(L)'
;MTRTWIRALFAPVVVAAAALSAAGIGQDGQAQRVHVPDPGVPEVTTLESLFVRAAYNAEGYAVVGYRAANSSVGDTWMLLDVGMALRNGQKAQKITRDAVSLSTPDGKKVPLPSNREYVSANPTAIEYRAYMSRDPLTFPGETGMNVNCPGPGGTFFHDFGDASSASVDPPLDGVALNPRCKWSGRLYFPVPGGIRYGQYFLDIKFDKTLIRVPFRIMTKDEQEVLRANYGSIKTQIEKASKPIKK
;
A
#
# COMPACT_ATOMS: atom_id res chain seq x y z
N MET A 1 66.05 -33.80 -51.33
CA MET A 1 66.69 -32.77 -50.48
C MET A 1 66.44 -33.14 -49.04
N THR A 2 67.52 -33.45 -48.34
CA THR A 2 67.62 -33.89 -46.93
C THR A 2 67.60 -32.69 -45.97
N ARG A 3 67.57 -32.99 -44.64
CA ARG A 3 67.92 -32.14 -43.47
C ARG A 3 66.77 -31.37 -42.80
N THR A 4 66.58 -31.33 -41.47
CA THR A 4 67.21 -31.97 -40.29
C THR A 4 66.26 -31.78 -39.10
N TRP A 5 66.20 -32.77 -38.19
CA TRP A 5 65.62 -32.65 -36.85
C TRP A 5 66.62 -31.99 -35.89
N ILE A 6 66.20 -31.03 -35.05
CA ILE A 6 66.92 -30.68 -33.80
C ILE A 6 65.93 -30.60 -32.65
N ARG A 7 66.30 -31.33 -31.58
CA ARG A 7 65.65 -31.43 -30.28
C ARG A 7 66.17 -30.35 -29.31
N ALA A 8 65.34 -30.09 -28.30
CA ALA A 8 65.66 -29.76 -26.92
C ALA A 8 66.10 -28.32 -26.56
N LEU A 9 65.37 -27.69 -25.64
CA LEU A 9 65.76 -27.68 -24.22
C LEU A 9 64.60 -27.23 -23.32
N PHE A 10 64.39 -28.01 -22.25
CA PHE A 10 63.54 -27.71 -21.10
C PHE A 10 64.18 -26.62 -20.23
N ALA A 11 63.37 -25.72 -19.69
CA ALA A 11 63.56 -25.13 -18.36
C ALA A 11 62.19 -24.74 -17.76
N PRO A 12 61.93 -25.04 -16.48
CA PRO A 12 60.60 -24.93 -15.87
C PRO A 12 60.34 -23.52 -15.34
N VAL A 13 59.16 -22.96 -15.63
CA VAL A 13 58.64 -21.80 -14.89
C VAL A 13 57.72 -22.33 -13.80
N VAL A 14 58.25 -22.42 -12.59
CA VAL A 14 57.48 -22.54 -11.35
C VAL A 14 57.01 -21.13 -10.97
N VAL A 15 55.72 -20.81 -11.09
CA VAL A 15 55.09 -19.75 -10.29
C VAL A 15 53.63 -20.08 -10.00
N ALA A 16 53.39 -20.35 -8.71
CA ALA A 16 52.19 -20.11 -7.90
C ALA A 16 50.82 -20.64 -8.37
N ALA A 17 50.48 -21.82 -7.84
CA ALA A 17 49.10 -22.19 -7.57
C ALA A 17 48.52 -21.23 -6.51
N ALA A 18 47.75 -20.24 -6.95
CA ALA A 18 46.88 -19.47 -6.07
C ALA A 18 45.65 -20.32 -5.76
N ALA A 19 45.65 -20.92 -4.58
CA ALA A 19 44.46 -21.48 -3.95
C ALA A 19 43.43 -20.36 -3.77
N LEU A 20 42.45 -20.30 -4.69
CA LEU A 20 41.20 -19.58 -4.44
C LEU A 20 40.41 -20.41 -3.44
N SER A 21 40.66 -20.12 -2.17
CA SER A 21 39.83 -20.49 -1.04
C SER A 21 38.38 -20.26 -1.40
N ALA A 22 37.58 -21.34 -1.33
CA ALA A 22 36.14 -21.27 -1.26
C ALA A 22 35.74 -20.53 0.02
N ALA A 23 35.79 -19.20 -0.03
CA ALA A 23 35.15 -18.33 0.93
C ALA A 23 33.64 -18.50 0.72
N GLY A 24 32.98 -19.04 1.74
CA GLY A 24 31.56 -19.35 1.71
C GLY A 24 30.74 -18.18 1.21
N ILE A 25 29.96 -18.42 0.16
CA ILE A 25 28.72 -17.68 -0.07
C ILE A 25 27.73 -18.29 0.92
N GLY A 26 27.90 -17.93 2.20
CA GLY A 26 26.77 -17.89 3.09
C GLY A 26 25.81 -16.89 2.48
N GLN A 27 24.74 -17.38 1.87
CA GLN A 27 23.58 -16.56 1.58
C GLN A 27 22.98 -16.16 2.92
N ASP A 28 23.56 -15.16 3.57
CA ASP A 28 22.85 -14.31 4.49
C ASP A 28 21.80 -13.57 3.66
N GLY A 29 20.68 -14.27 3.44
CA GLY A 29 19.42 -13.67 3.07
C GLY A 29 19.01 -12.74 4.21
N GLN A 30 19.60 -11.54 4.23
CA GLN A 30 19.08 -10.45 5.01
C GLN A 30 17.72 -10.13 4.41
N ALA A 31 16.69 -10.72 5.02
CA ALA A 31 15.31 -10.33 4.82
C ALA A 31 15.28 -8.80 4.91
N GLN A 32 15.02 -8.17 3.76
CA GLN A 32 15.00 -6.74 3.58
C GLN A 32 14.17 -6.14 4.71
N ARG A 33 14.83 -5.51 5.69
CA ARG A 33 14.16 -4.96 6.88
C ARG A 33 13.17 -3.92 6.39
N VAL A 34 11.89 -4.26 6.42
CA VAL A 34 10.80 -3.34 6.09
C VAL A 34 10.94 -2.16 7.04
N HIS A 35 11.25 -0.98 6.51
CA HIS A 35 11.36 0.24 7.29
C HIS A 35 9.96 0.58 7.81
N VAL A 36 9.73 0.35 9.10
CA VAL A 36 8.50 0.74 9.79
C VAL A 36 8.52 2.27 9.92
N PRO A 37 7.46 3.00 9.51
CA PRO A 37 7.43 4.46 9.61
C PRO A 37 7.59 4.97 11.04
N ASP A 38 8.32 6.08 11.20
CA ASP A 38 8.61 6.75 12.48
C ASP A 38 7.35 7.45 13.05
N PRO A 39 6.94 7.21 14.32
CA PRO A 39 5.62 7.58 14.83
C PRO A 39 5.60 8.98 15.47
N GLY A 40 5.06 9.97 14.76
CA GLY A 40 4.71 11.28 15.34
C GLY A 40 3.44 11.28 16.21
N VAL A 41 2.68 10.19 16.19
CA VAL A 41 1.55 9.79 17.05
C VAL A 41 1.63 8.24 17.07
N PRO A 42 1.32 7.52 18.16
CA PRO A 42 1.36 6.05 18.15
C PRO A 42 0.27 5.50 17.22
N GLU A 43 0.56 5.55 15.93
CA GLU A 43 -0.21 5.02 14.84
C GLU A 43 0.23 3.58 14.66
N VAL A 44 -0.68 2.67 14.95
CA VAL A 44 -0.39 1.25 14.82
C VAL A 44 -0.72 0.85 13.40
N THR A 45 0.29 0.38 12.66
CA THR A 45 0.12 -0.13 11.30
C THR A 45 0.08 -1.66 11.33
N THR A 46 -0.91 -2.27 10.68
CA THR A 46 -1.02 -3.73 10.54
C THR A 46 -1.02 -4.18 9.08
N LEU A 47 -0.62 -5.43 8.89
CA LEU A 47 -0.61 -6.12 7.61
C LEU A 47 -1.79 -7.10 7.56
N GLU A 48 -2.87 -6.69 6.89
CA GLU A 48 -4.11 -7.49 6.82
C GLU A 48 -4.07 -8.50 5.66
N SER A 49 -3.49 -8.09 4.53
CA SER A 49 -3.24 -8.92 3.34
C SER A 49 -1.98 -8.43 2.62
N LEU A 50 -1.54 -9.12 1.57
CA LEU A 50 -0.38 -8.72 0.76
C LEU A 50 -0.47 -7.25 0.31
N PHE A 51 -1.67 -6.83 -0.11
CA PHE A 51 -1.94 -5.47 -0.60
C PHE A 51 -2.93 -4.70 0.27
N VAL A 52 -3.12 -5.12 1.53
CA VAL A 52 -3.98 -4.40 2.47
C VAL A 52 -3.14 -3.93 3.66
N ARG A 53 -3.26 -2.66 3.97
CA ARG A 53 -2.62 -2.01 5.13
C ARG A 53 -3.70 -1.36 5.94
N ALA A 54 -3.64 -1.51 7.25
CA ALA A 54 -4.51 -0.76 8.14
C ALA A 54 -3.64 0.09 9.06
N ALA A 55 -4.14 1.26 9.40
CA ALA A 55 -3.55 2.10 10.42
C ALA A 55 -4.65 2.67 11.32
N TYR A 56 -4.35 2.80 12.61
CA TYR A 56 -5.31 3.31 13.57
C TYR A 56 -4.65 4.11 14.69
N ASN A 57 -5.42 5.03 15.26
CA ASN A 57 -5.01 5.87 16.36
C ASN A 57 -6.08 5.88 17.49
N ALA A 58 -6.12 6.93 18.31
CA ALA A 58 -7.12 7.05 19.38
C ALA A 58 -8.53 7.43 18.89
N GLU A 59 -8.64 7.95 17.67
CA GLU A 59 -9.87 8.50 17.08
C GLU A 59 -10.50 7.57 16.04
N GLY A 60 -9.72 6.95 15.16
CA GLY A 60 -10.27 6.14 14.08
C GLY A 60 -9.36 5.05 13.55
N TYR A 61 -9.89 4.35 12.55
CA TYR A 61 -9.22 3.35 11.72
C TYR A 61 -9.29 3.78 10.26
N ALA A 62 -8.22 3.52 9.54
CA ALA A 62 -8.18 3.57 8.09
C ALA A 62 -7.56 2.29 7.53
N VAL A 63 -8.16 1.73 6.49
CA VAL A 63 -7.71 0.53 5.79
C VAL A 63 -7.56 0.87 4.32
N VAL A 64 -6.46 0.47 3.71
CA VAL A 64 -6.16 0.72 2.30
C VAL A 64 -5.83 -0.60 1.61
N GLY A 65 -6.63 -0.93 0.60
CA GLY A 65 -6.33 -1.91 -0.44
C GLY A 65 -5.71 -1.21 -1.65
N TYR A 66 -4.52 -1.65 -2.06
CA TYR A 66 -3.76 -0.97 -3.13
C TYR A 66 -3.32 -1.92 -4.26
N ARG A 67 -3.96 -3.09 -4.41
CA ARG A 67 -3.60 -4.05 -5.46
C ARG A 67 -3.75 -3.45 -6.86
N ALA A 68 -4.85 -2.75 -7.12
CA ALA A 68 -5.09 -2.08 -8.40
C ALA A 68 -4.00 -1.05 -8.71
N ALA A 69 -3.61 -0.25 -7.71
CA ALA A 69 -2.49 0.69 -7.83
C ALA A 69 -1.16 -0.02 -8.12
N ASN A 70 -0.88 -1.15 -7.48
CA ASN A 70 0.35 -1.91 -7.71
C ASN A 70 0.44 -2.50 -9.12
N SER A 71 -0.72 -2.78 -9.74
CA SER A 71 -0.78 -3.28 -11.13
C SER A 71 -0.84 -2.16 -12.17
N SER A 72 -0.91 -0.89 -11.75
CA SER A 72 -1.10 0.28 -12.62
C SER A 72 0.14 1.20 -12.64
N VAL A 73 1.33 0.64 -12.42
CA VAL A 73 2.59 1.42 -12.46
C VAL A 73 2.76 2.07 -13.83
N GLY A 74 3.01 3.37 -13.85
CA GLY A 74 3.07 4.19 -15.06
C GLY A 74 1.76 4.94 -15.37
N ASP A 75 0.62 4.50 -14.84
CA ASP A 75 -0.66 5.19 -15.06
C ASP A 75 -0.70 6.52 -14.31
N THR A 76 -1.41 7.51 -14.85
CA THR A 76 -1.54 8.85 -14.26
C THR A 76 -2.58 8.91 -13.13
N TRP A 77 -3.37 7.86 -12.97
CA TRP A 77 -4.44 7.79 -11.97
C TRP A 77 -4.26 6.57 -11.07
N MET A 78 -4.20 6.83 -9.77
CA MET A 78 -4.12 5.79 -8.75
C MET A 78 -5.49 5.56 -8.14
N LEU A 79 -5.95 4.31 -8.16
CA LEU A 79 -7.15 3.85 -7.45
C LEU A 79 -6.75 3.14 -6.17
N LEU A 80 -7.35 3.54 -5.06
CA LEU A 80 -7.23 2.89 -3.76
C LEU A 80 -8.62 2.47 -3.26
N ASP A 81 -8.75 1.22 -2.80
CA ASP A 81 -9.91 0.78 -2.02
C ASP A 81 -9.68 1.22 -0.58
N VAL A 82 -10.57 2.03 -0.03
CA VAL A 82 -10.38 2.63 1.29
C VAL A 82 -11.54 2.31 2.21
N GLY A 83 -11.21 1.94 3.43
CA GLY A 83 -12.11 1.78 4.55
C GLY A 83 -11.79 2.79 5.64
N MET A 84 -12.79 3.42 6.23
CA MET A 84 -12.64 4.34 7.36
C MET A 84 -13.68 4.05 8.43
N ALA A 85 -13.29 4.14 9.70
CA ALA A 85 -14.22 4.01 10.82
C ALA A 85 -13.77 4.85 12.01
N LEU A 86 -14.71 5.25 12.87
CA LEU A 86 -14.40 5.92 14.14
C LEU A 86 -14.39 4.91 15.27
N ARG A 87 -13.51 5.12 16.26
CA ARG A 87 -13.49 4.30 17.47
C ARG A 87 -14.74 4.53 18.31
N ASN A 88 -15.15 3.49 19.04
CA ASN A 88 -16.19 3.58 20.06
C ASN A 88 -15.95 4.78 21.00
N GLY A 89 -17.00 5.58 21.21
CA GLY A 89 -16.96 6.76 22.08
C GLY A 89 -16.56 8.08 21.39
N GLN A 90 -16.11 8.04 20.13
CA GLN A 90 -15.90 9.27 19.36
C GLN A 90 -17.21 9.90 18.89
N LYS A 91 -17.21 11.19 18.61
CA LYS A 91 -18.38 11.86 18.02
C LYS A 91 -18.43 11.60 16.52
N ALA A 92 -19.64 11.46 15.98
CA ALA A 92 -19.82 11.41 14.53
C ALA A 92 -19.25 12.69 13.91
N GLN A 93 -18.55 12.54 12.79
CA GLN A 93 -17.89 13.64 12.10
C GLN A 93 -17.99 13.45 10.58
N LYS A 94 -17.84 14.54 9.83
CA LYS A 94 -17.85 14.50 8.37
C LYS A 94 -16.42 14.66 7.87
N ILE A 95 -15.96 13.71 7.06
CA ILE A 95 -14.67 13.79 6.38
C ILE A 95 -14.89 14.39 5.00
N THR A 96 -14.26 15.51 4.72
CA THR A 96 -14.34 16.23 3.44
C THR A 96 -13.17 15.89 2.52
N ARG A 97 -13.25 16.26 1.24
CA ARG A 97 -12.18 15.96 0.26
C ARG A 97 -10.82 16.52 0.66
N ASP A 98 -10.78 17.72 1.23
CA ASP A 98 -9.57 18.41 1.69
C ASP A 98 -8.91 17.73 2.90
N ALA A 99 -9.66 16.90 3.62
CA ALA A 99 -9.14 16.08 4.71
C ALA A 99 -8.39 14.83 4.21
N VAL A 100 -8.45 14.52 2.92
CA VAL A 100 -7.87 13.31 2.33
C VAL A 100 -6.80 13.67 1.30
N SER A 101 -5.61 13.12 1.45
CA SER A 101 -4.51 13.34 0.50
C SER A 101 -3.59 12.13 0.38
N LEU A 102 -2.87 12.07 -0.72
CA LEU A 102 -1.88 11.04 -1.01
C LEU A 102 -0.48 11.65 -1.01
N SER A 103 0.41 11.17 -0.15
CA SER A 103 1.82 11.50 -0.20
C SER A 103 2.57 10.51 -1.10
N THR A 104 3.23 11.01 -2.14
CA THR A 104 3.99 10.21 -3.11
C THR A 104 5.43 9.95 -2.64
N PRO A 105 6.16 8.98 -3.24
CA PRO A 105 7.56 8.72 -2.93
C PRO A 105 8.47 9.94 -3.12
N ASP A 106 8.09 10.85 -4.02
CA ASP A 106 8.81 12.10 -4.28
C ASP A 106 8.52 13.19 -3.22
N GLY A 107 7.78 12.87 -2.16
CA GLY A 107 7.40 13.79 -1.08
C GLY A 107 6.28 14.77 -1.46
N LYS A 108 5.66 14.62 -2.65
CA LYS A 108 4.56 15.48 -3.08
C LYS A 108 3.25 15.03 -2.46
N LYS A 109 2.40 15.99 -2.07
CA LYS A 109 1.03 15.73 -1.65
C LYS A 109 0.07 15.95 -2.80
N VAL A 110 -0.72 14.93 -3.10
CA VAL A 110 -1.77 14.93 -4.12
C VAL A 110 -3.11 14.97 -3.39
N PRO A 111 -3.90 16.06 -3.52
CA PRO A 111 -5.21 16.14 -2.90
C PRO A 111 -6.19 15.19 -3.59
N LEU A 112 -7.29 14.88 -2.90
CA LEU A 112 -8.40 14.19 -3.53
C LEU A 112 -9.04 15.11 -4.60
N PRO A 113 -9.22 14.64 -5.85
CA PRO A 113 -9.75 15.48 -6.92
C PRO A 113 -11.24 15.76 -6.74
N SER A 114 -11.70 16.81 -7.42
CA SER A 114 -13.11 17.13 -7.55
C SER A 114 -13.84 16.10 -8.44
N ASN A 115 -15.17 16.04 -8.32
CA ASN A 115 -16.00 15.22 -9.21
C ASN A 115 -15.82 15.59 -10.68
N ARG A 116 -15.59 16.88 -10.98
CA ARG A 116 -15.39 17.35 -12.35
C ARG A 116 -14.09 16.81 -12.95
N GLU A 117 -13.01 16.82 -12.19
CA GLU A 117 -11.72 16.27 -12.62
C GLU A 117 -11.82 14.75 -12.79
N TYR A 118 -12.49 14.07 -11.86
CA TYR A 118 -12.77 12.64 -11.92
C TYR A 118 -13.54 12.24 -13.19
N VAL A 119 -14.65 12.91 -13.48
CA VAL A 119 -15.44 12.64 -14.70
C VAL A 119 -14.61 12.91 -15.95
N SER A 120 -13.79 13.97 -15.95
CA SER A 120 -12.94 14.33 -17.09
C SER A 120 -11.83 13.29 -17.35
N ALA A 121 -11.45 12.53 -16.34
CA ALA A 121 -10.42 11.50 -16.43
C ALA A 121 -10.88 10.20 -17.10
N ASN A 122 -12.19 9.95 -17.15
CA ASN A 122 -12.79 8.70 -17.60
C ASN A 122 -12.14 7.44 -16.97
N PRO A 123 -12.39 7.16 -15.68
CA PRO A 123 -11.68 6.13 -14.91
C PRO A 123 -12.10 4.69 -15.27
N THR A 124 -13.08 4.50 -16.16
CA THR A 124 -13.71 3.22 -16.51
C THR A 124 -12.71 2.05 -16.61
N ALA A 125 -11.60 2.23 -17.33
CA ALA A 125 -10.61 1.16 -17.51
C ALA A 125 -9.93 0.73 -16.19
N ILE A 126 -9.61 1.69 -15.32
CA ILE A 126 -8.99 1.42 -14.02
C ILE A 126 -10.01 0.75 -13.09
N GLU A 127 -11.28 1.17 -13.17
CA GLU A 127 -12.35 0.61 -12.37
C GLU A 127 -12.64 -0.86 -12.70
N TYR A 128 -12.69 -1.22 -13.98
CA TYR A 128 -12.83 -2.62 -14.41
C TYR A 128 -11.69 -3.48 -13.86
N ARG A 129 -10.44 -3.01 -13.94
CA ARG A 129 -9.28 -3.73 -13.40
C ARG A 129 -9.35 -3.87 -11.88
N ALA A 130 -9.77 -2.81 -11.18
CA ALA A 130 -9.94 -2.85 -9.72
C ALA A 130 -11.06 -3.81 -9.31
N TYR A 131 -12.18 -3.86 -10.04
CA TYR A 131 -13.26 -4.80 -9.80
C TYR A 131 -12.78 -6.26 -9.88
N MET A 132 -11.99 -6.60 -10.90
CA MET A 132 -11.47 -7.97 -11.09
C MET A 132 -10.38 -8.36 -10.08
N SER A 133 -9.72 -7.39 -9.44
CA SER A 133 -8.57 -7.61 -8.56
C SER A 133 -8.83 -7.16 -7.11
N ARG A 134 -10.09 -7.00 -6.72
CA ARG A 134 -10.45 -6.48 -5.40
C ARG A 134 -10.03 -7.44 -4.28
N ASP A 135 -9.25 -6.93 -3.33
CA ASP A 135 -9.01 -7.60 -2.06
C ASP A 135 -10.10 -7.21 -1.04
N PRO A 136 -10.60 -8.15 -0.22
CA PRO A 136 -11.52 -7.80 0.85
C PRO A 136 -10.81 -6.90 1.87
N LEU A 137 -11.42 -5.75 2.19
CA LEU A 137 -10.95 -4.88 3.27
C LEU A 137 -11.39 -5.46 4.62
N THR A 138 -10.43 -5.90 5.43
CA THR A 138 -10.66 -6.35 6.81
C THR A 138 -10.32 -5.23 7.77
N PHE A 139 -11.21 -4.96 8.72
CA PHE A 139 -11.00 -3.98 9.79
C PHE A 139 -10.55 -4.73 11.05
N PRO A 140 -9.31 -4.52 11.52
CA PRO A 140 -8.81 -5.21 12.70
C PRO A 140 -9.54 -4.76 13.97
N GLY A 141 -9.96 -5.72 14.80
CA GLY A 141 -10.37 -5.47 16.20
C GLY A 141 -11.82 -5.01 16.43
N GLU A 142 -12.65 -4.84 15.41
CA GLU A 142 -14.02 -4.34 15.57
C GLU A 142 -15.09 -5.32 15.07
N THR A 143 -15.28 -6.38 15.85
CA THR A 143 -16.43 -7.26 15.79
C THR A 143 -17.67 -6.50 16.26
N GLY A 144 -18.45 -5.92 15.34
CA GLY A 144 -19.74 -5.30 15.66
C GLY A 144 -20.09 -4.02 14.91
N MET A 145 -19.19 -3.48 14.08
CA MET A 145 -19.55 -2.37 13.20
C MET A 145 -20.50 -2.82 12.11
N ASN A 146 -21.63 -2.14 11.98
CA ASN A 146 -22.60 -2.45 10.95
C ASN A 146 -22.06 -1.96 9.58
N VAL A 147 -22.09 -2.86 8.58
CA VAL A 147 -21.79 -2.54 7.18
C VAL A 147 -22.88 -1.68 6.54
N ASN A 148 -24.10 -1.75 7.07
CA ASN A 148 -25.29 -1.09 6.55
C ASN A 148 -25.80 -0.09 7.58
N CYS A 149 -25.34 1.15 7.46
CA CYS A 149 -25.79 2.19 8.35
C CYS A 149 -26.89 3.04 7.73
N PRO A 150 -28.01 3.26 8.44
CA PRO A 150 -29.08 4.10 7.94
C PRO A 150 -28.61 5.56 7.93
N GLY A 151 -28.38 6.08 6.73
CA GLY A 151 -27.96 7.44 6.41
C GLY A 151 -27.31 7.45 5.02
N PRO A 152 -27.23 8.60 4.33
CA PRO A 152 -26.55 8.66 3.05
C PRO A 152 -25.07 8.34 3.29
N GLY A 153 -24.69 7.10 3.02
CA GLY A 153 -23.33 6.58 3.11
C GLY A 153 -22.53 7.07 1.92
N GLY A 154 -22.62 8.38 1.66
CA GLY A 154 -22.11 9.05 0.47
C GLY A 154 -20.74 8.56 0.09
N THR A 155 -20.54 8.37 -1.20
CA THR A 155 -19.22 8.08 -1.75
C THR A 155 -18.60 9.39 -2.23
N PHE A 156 -17.28 9.48 -2.23
CA PHE A 156 -16.60 10.63 -2.86
C PHE A 156 -16.74 10.58 -4.39
N PHE A 157 -16.89 9.39 -4.97
CA PHE A 157 -17.00 9.17 -6.41
C PHE A 157 -18.04 8.09 -6.67
N HIS A 158 -18.68 8.12 -7.84
CA HIS A 158 -19.58 7.03 -8.25
C HIS A 158 -18.81 5.71 -8.30
N ASP A 159 -19.40 4.65 -7.75
CA ASP A 159 -18.83 3.32 -7.87
C ASP A 159 -19.18 2.71 -9.24
N PHE A 160 -18.23 1.94 -9.77
CA PHE A 160 -18.34 1.27 -11.06
C PHE A 160 -19.31 0.09 -11.00
N GLY A 161 -20.27 0.07 -11.91
CA GLY A 161 -21.29 -0.99 -12.02
C GLY A 161 -22.63 -0.66 -11.35
N ASP A 162 -22.68 0.42 -10.58
CA ASP A 162 -23.88 0.79 -9.81
C ASP A 162 -24.80 1.79 -10.56
N ALA A 163 -24.38 2.29 -11.72
CA ALA A 163 -25.07 3.33 -12.51
C ALA A 163 -26.55 3.04 -12.88
N SER A 164 -27.04 1.82 -12.67
CA SER A 164 -28.44 1.43 -12.94
C SER A 164 -29.36 1.37 -11.71
N SER A 165 -28.87 1.60 -10.49
CA SER A 165 -29.73 1.57 -9.30
C SER A 165 -30.18 2.97 -8.87
N ALA A 166 -31.49 3.18 -8.69
CA ALA A 166 -32.04 4.38 -8.06
C ALA A 166 -31.62 4.56 -6.58
N SER A 167 -30.84 3.62 -6.04
CA SER A 167 -30.31 3.60 -4.66
C SER A 167 -28.81 3.92 -4.58
N VAL A 168 -28.18 4.42 -5.64
CA VAL A 168 -26.75 4.82 -5.58
C VAL A 168 -26.62 6.12 -4.83
N ASP A 169 -25.82 6.10 -3.78
CA ASP A 169 -25.46 7.30 -3.03
C ASP A 169 -24.80 8.31 -3.99
N PRO A 170 -25.30 9.56 -4.06
CA PRO A 170 -24.73 10.57 -4.95
C PRO A 170 -23.28 10.87 -4.52
N PRO A 171 -22.38 11.24 -5.46
CA PRO A 171 -21.03 11.61 -5.12
C PRO A 171 -21.06 12.92 -4.32
N LEU A 172 -20.52 12.88 -3.11
CA LEU A 172 -20.53 14.01 -2.17
C LEU A 172 -19.14 14.62 -2.02
N ASP A 173 -19.07 15.88 -1.58
CA ASP A 173 -17.79 16.50 -1.17
C ASP A 173 -17.31 16.07 0.22
N GLY A 174 -18.05 15.18 0.88
CA GLY A 174 -17.63 14.56 2.12
C GLY A 174 -18.53 13.42 2.53
N VAL A 175 -17.99 12.56 3.37
CA VAL A 175 -18.60 11.33 3.84
C VAL A 175 -18.79 11.41 5.35
N ALA A 176 -19.93 10.92 5.84
CA ALA A 176 -20.22 10.91 7.26
C ALA A 176 -19.64 9.65 7.91
N LEU A 177 -18.83 9.82 8.94
CA LEU A 177 -18.34 8.73 9.79
C LEU A 177 -19.04 8.76 11.14
N ASN A 178 -19.37 7.58 11.66
CA ASN A 178 -19.87 7.44 13.02
C ASN A 178 -19.28 6.17 13.68
N PRO A 179 -19.23 6.08 15.01
CA PRO A 179 -18.57 4.96 15.71
C PRO A 179 -19.23 3.59 15.55
N ARG A 180 -20.46 3.54 15.02
CA ARG A 180 -21.21 2.29 14.85
C ARG A 180 -21.05 1.71 13.46
N CYS A 181 -20.39 2.45 12.58
CA CYS A 181 -20.41 2.26 11.14
C CYS A 181 -19.02 2.41 10.56
N LYS A 182 -18.75 1.59 9.56
CA LYS A 182 -17.59 1.76 8.71
C LYS A 182 -18.03 2.31 7.36
N TRP A 183 -17.26 3.24 6.84
CA TRP A 183 -17.34 3.68 5.46
C TRP A 183 -16.35 2.86 4.64
N SER A 184 -16.75 2.46 3.44
CA SER A 184 -15.84 1.83 2.48
C SER A 184 -16.18 2.34 1.08
N GLY A 185 -15.16 2.68 0.32
CA GLY A 185 -15.32 3.21 -1.03
C GLY A 185 -13.99 3.32 -1.76
N ARG A 186 -14.05 3.75 -3.01
CA ARG A 186 -12.87 3.93 -3.87
C ARG A 186 -12.44 5.38 -3.88
N LEU A 187 -11.14 5.60 -3.76
CA LEU A 187 -10.52 6.91 -3.91
C LEU A 187 -9.62 6.92 -5.15
N TYR A 188 -9.65 8.02 -5.89
CA TYR A 188 -8.90 8.21 -7.13
C TYR A 188 -7.98 9.40 -6.95
N PHE A 189 -6.70 9.24 -7.29
CA PHE A 189 -5.71 10.31 -7.17
C PHE A 189 -4.99 10.52 -8.51
N PRO A 190 -4.96 11.76 -9.05
CA PRO A 190 -4.15 12.08 -10.21
C PRO A 190 -2.69 12.21 -9.78
N VAL A 191 -1.87 11.19 -10.04
CA VAL A 191 -0.45 11.16 -9.62
C VAL A 191 0.40 11.83 -10.71
N PRO A 192 0.99 13.02 -10.45
CA PRO A 192 1.77 13.71 -11.46
C PRO A 192 3.03 12.91 -11.82
N GLY A 193 3.22 12.61 -13.10
CA GLY A 193 4.34 11.80 -13.57
C GLY A 193 4.15 10.28 -13.39
N GLY A 194 2.92 9.85 -13.11
CA GLY A 194 2.51 8.45 -13.06
C GLY A 194 2.78 7.76 -11.73
N ILE A 195 2.14 6.61 -11.52
CA ILE A 195 2.42 5.74 -10.37
C ILE A 195 3.83 5.16 -10.52
N ARG A 196 4.62 5.24 -9.45
CA ARG A 196 6.01 4.78 -9.38
C ARG A 196 6.15 3.71 -8.30
N TYR A 197 7.23 2.94 -8.36
CA TYR A 197 7.63 2.08 -7.25
C TYR A 197 8.09 2.93 -6.06
N GLY A 198 7.76 2.51 -4.85
CA GLY A 198 8.18 3.20 -3.64
C GLY A 198 7.11 3.28 -2.57
N GLN A 199 7.44 4.04 -1.51
CA GLN A 199 6.58 4.24 -0.34
C GLN A 199 5.60 5.39 -0.60
N TYR A 200 4.32 5.12 -0.38
CA TYR A 200 3.23 6.08 -0.39
C TYR A 200 2.58 6.14 0.99
N PHE A 201 1.88 7.24 1.26
CA PHE A 201 1.04 7.36 2.45
C PHE A 201 -0.33 7.91 2.05
N LEU A 202 -1.39 7.26 2.53
CA LEU A 202 -2.73 7.84 2.51
C LEU A 202 -2.92 8.62 3.82
N ASP A 203 -3.00 9.93 3.69
CA ASP A 203 -3.18 10.86 4.80
C ASP A 203 -4.68 11.18 4.93
N ILE A 204 -5.28 10.83 6.08
CA ILE A 204 -6.68 11.10 6.41
C ILE A 204 -6.75 11.89 7.71
N LYS A 205 -7.19 13.14 7.60
CA LYS A 205 -7.36 14.04 8.73
C LYS A 205 -8.76 13.86 9.34
N PHE A 206 -8.78 13.37 10.58
CA PHE A 206 -9.94 13.40 11.46
C PHE A 206 -9.99 14.73 12.21
N ASP A 207 -11.05 14.98 12.98
CA ASP A 207 -11.27 16.23 13.71
C ASP A 207 -10.07 16.63 14.56
N LYS A 208 -9.43 15.66 15.24
CA LYS A 208 -8.33 15.94 16.18
C LYS A 208 -7.00 15.34 15.75
N THR A 209 -7.01 14.36 14.87
CA THR A 209 -5.84 13.54 14.57
C THR A 209 -5.65 13.30 13.08
N LEU A 210 -4.44 12.97 12.70
CA LEU A 210 -4.10 12.53 11.34
C LEU A 210 -3.76 11.04 11.41
N ILE A 211 -4.34 10.25 10.51
CA ILE A 211 -3.94 8.87 10.24
C ILE A 211 -3.17 8.87 8.92
N ARG A 212 -1.99 8.25 8.88
CA ARG A 212 -1.16 8.08 7.70
C ARG A 212 -0.96 6.61 7.41
N VAL A 213 -1.82 6.04 6.57
CA VAL A 213 -1.70 4.62 6.20
C VAL A 213 -0.52 4.42 5.24
N PRO A 214 0.55 3.73 5.65
CA PRO A 214 1.68 3.50 4.77
C PRO A 214 1.37 2.34 3.82
N PHE A 215 1.64 2.52 2.53
CA PHE A 215 1.60 1.42 1.56
C PHE A 215 2.74 1.54 0.56
N ARG A 216 3.23 0.41 0.05
CA ARG A 216 4.37 0.38 -0.87
C ARG A 216 3.96 -0.25 -2.19
N ILE A 217 4.16 0.49 -3.28
CA ILE A 217 4.08 -0.05 -4.63
C ILE A 217 5.38 -0.80 -4.89
N MET A 218 5.25 -2.10 -5.13
CA MET A 218 6.33 -3.07 -5.18
C MET A 218 6.56 -3.55 -6.61
N THR A 219 7.82 -3.81 -6.93
CA THR A 219 8.24 -4.59 -8.09
C THR A 219 7.77 -6.04 -7.95
N LYS A 220 7.83 -6.80 -9.05
CA LYS A 220 7.48 -8.24 -9.04
C LYS A 220 8.36 -9.02 -8.07
N ASP A 221 9.66 -8.77 -8.09
CA ASP A 221 10.61 -9.46 -7.21
C ASP A 221 10.33 -9.17 -5.73
N GLU A 222 10.07 -7.90 -5.39
CA GLU A 222 9.67 -7.50 -4.04
C GLU A 222 8.35 -8.17 -3.61
N GLN A 223 7.38 -8.29 -4.54
CA GLN A 223 6.11 -8.97 -4.28
C GLN A 223 6.32 -10.46 -3.99
N GLU A 224 7.19 -11.14 -4.72
CA GLU A 224 7.51 -12.55 -4.50
C GLU A 224 8.18 -12.77 -3.14
N VAL A 225 9.15 -11.91 -2.81
CA VAL A 225 9.80 -11.91 -1.49
C VAL A 225 8.78 -11.67 -0.37
N LEU A 226 7.88 -10.69 -0.53
CA LEU A 226 6.82 -10.43 0.46
C LEU A 226 5.87 -11.62 0.59
N ARG A 227 5.50 -12.27 -0.52
CA ARG A 227 4.62 -13.44 -0.51
C ARG A 227 5.27 -14.61 0.22
N ALA A 228 6.54 -14.89 -0.04
CA ALA A 228 7.28 -15.96 0.62
C ALA A 228 7.43 -15.71 2.13
N ASN A 229 7.57 -14.43 2.54
CA ASN A 229 7.83 -14.04 3.92
C ASN A 229 6.60 -13.47 4.65
N TYR A 230 5.41 -13.58 4.07
CA TYR A 230 4.23 -12.86 4.55
C TYR A 230 3.92 -13.13 6.03
N GLY A 231 3.93 -14.40 6.44
CA GLY A 231 3.64 -14.80 7.82
C GLY A 231 4.65 -14.23 8.83
N SER A 232 5.94 -14.27 8.51
CA SER A 232 7.00 -13.79 9.41
C SER A 232 7.00 -12.26 9.52
N ILE A 233 6.72 -11.54 8.42
CA ILE A 233 6.60 -10.08 8.40
C ILE A 233 5.36 -9.64 9.18
N LYS A 234 4.21 -10.31 8.97
CA LYS A 234 2.97 -10.02 9.72
C LYS A 234 3.20 -10.14 11.22
N THR A 235 3.83 -11.23 11.68
CA THR A 235 4.15 -11.41 13.10
C THR A 235 5.09 -10.33 13.65
N GLN A 236 6.07 -9.87 12.87
CA GLN A 236 6.97 -8.79 13.29
C GLN A 236 6.23 -7.46 13.47
N ILE A 237 5.39 -7.10 12.50
CA ILE A 237 4.57 -5.90 12.54
C ILE A 237 3.61 -5.95 13.74
N GLU A 238 2.91 -7.08 13.95
CA GLU A 238 2.02 -7.25 15.10
C GLU A 238 2.76 -7.15 16.44
N LYS A 239 3.99 -7.68 16.54
CA LYS A 239 4.81 -7.55 17.75
C LYS A 239 5.24 -6.11 18.00
N ALA A 240 5.67 -5.39 16.97
CA ALA A 240 6.06 -3.98 17.06
C ALA A 240 4.86 -3.06 17.38
N SER A 241 3.67 -3.47 16.93
CA SER A 241 2.40 -2.78 17.09
C SER A 241 1.76 -2.93 18.49
N LYS A 242 2.21 -3.89 19.30
CA LYS A 242 1.68 -4.08 20.65
C LYS A 242 2.21 -2.96 21.57
N PRO A 243 1.34 -2.31 22.35
CA PRO A 243 1.77 -1.30 23.29
C PRO A 243 2.77 -1.90 24.29
N ILE A 244 3.89 -1.20 24.52
CA ILE A 244 4.82 -1.55 25.59
C ILE A 244 4.05 -1.44 26.90
N LYS A 245 3.80 -2.57 27.57
CA LYS A 245 3.25 -2.57 28.92
C LYS A 245 4.25 -1.82 29.81
N LYS A 246 3.88 -0.63 30.26
CA LYS A 246 4.50 0.03 31.40
C LYS A 246 3.85 -0.48 32.68
#